data_AF-A0A346MVH4-F1
#
_entry.id   AF-A0A346MVH4-F1
#
_cell.length_a   1.000
_cell.length_b   1.000
_cell.length_c   1.000
_cell.angle_alpha   90.00
_cell.angle_beta   90.00
_cell.angle_gamma   90.00
#
_symmetry.space_group_name_H-M   'P 1'
#
loop_
_entity.id
_entity.type
_entity.pdbx_description
1 polymer ?
#
loop_
_entity_poly.entity_id
_entity_poly.type
_entity_poly.pdbx_seq_one_letter_code
_entity_poly.pdbx_strand_id
1 'polypeptide(L)'
;MLASLPAAAEPAFARMYKSQFGYPPSCNACHKDGGGTPLNPYGQQFKDAGMNAGAFAKIAGSDADGDGAANGAEAQARANPGNRSSTPANKGDWLDTASLIPREVQAAFPGVREYLPRDAILTDADIARARTLGASLGKADENTIYVPLQDKRPAGTALIFAAEFKGKTFFLLMVTDRQLKVTQVKAMNSTQVPAAAQSKVYAKFSGVAVDQLPAASGSDLDAAITAAVKKAGTLLYVRLKNA
;
A
#
# COMPACT_ATOMS: atom_id res chain seq x y z
N MET A 1 -18.99 19.09 6.91
CA MET A 1 -18.22 17.94 7.43
C MET A 1 -17.46 17.33 6.27
N LEU A 2 -16.15 17.52 6.22
CA LEU A 2 -15.28 16.91 5.21
C LEU A 2 -15.09 15.44 5.58
N ALA A 3 -15.68 14.54 4.79
CA ALA A 3 -15.41 13.11 4.89
C ALA A 3 -13.95 12.89 4.48
N SER A 4 -13.10 12.49 5.43
CA SER A 4 -11.76 12.01 5.16
C SER A 4 -11.87 10.77 4.28
N LEU A 5 -11.60 10.91 2.99
CA LEU A 5 -11.45 9.77 2.10
C LEU A 5 -10.26 8.93 2.57
N PRO A 6 -10.39 7.59 2.61
CA PRO A 6 -9.29 6.72 3.02
C PRO A 6 -8.10 6.92 2.08
N ALA A 7 -6.89 6.83 2.64
CA ALA A 7 -5.64 6.83 1.89
C ALA A 7 -5.60 5.61 0.95
N ALA A 8 -6.14 5.75 -0.25
CA ALA A 8 -6.18 4.76 -1.33
C ALA A 8 -4.81 4.58 -2.03
N ALA A 9 -3.72 4.68 -1.28
CA ALA A 9 -2.58 5.45 -1.75
C ALA A 9 -1.54 4.72 -2.61
N GLU A 10 -1.58 3.41 -2.83
CA GLU A 10 -0.49 2.77 -3.60
C GLU A 10 -0.80 2.55 -5.10
N PRO A 11 -1.87 1.85 -5.50
CA PRO A 11 -2.07 1.56 -6.93
C PRO A 11 -2.54 2.77 -7.71
N ALA A 12 -3.44 3.57 -7.13
CA ALA A 12 -4.00 4.71 -7.84
C ALA A 12 -2.92 5.76 -8.12
N PHE A 13 -2.13 6.11 -7.11
CA PHE A 13 -1.01 7.04 -7.27
C PHE A 13 0.03 6.51 -8.26
N ALA A 14 0.55 5.29 -8.06
CA ALA A 14 1.59 4.75 -8.92
C ALA A 14 1.17 4.64 -10.39
N ARG A 15 -0.10 4.26 -10.65
CA ARG A 15 -0.66 4.23 -12.01
C ARG A 15 -0.79 5.62 -12.62
N MET A 16 -1.35 6.58 -11.87
CA MET A 16 -1.50 7.94 -12.39
C MET A 16 -0.12 8.59 -12.62
N TYR A 17 0.83 8.36 -11.72
CA TYR A 17 2.21 8.82 -11.86
C TYR A 17 2.89 8.21 -13.09
N LYS A 18 2.75 6.90 -13.31
CA LYS A 18 3.24 6.24 -14.53
C LYS A 18 2.58 6.79 -15.79
N SER A 19 1.27 7.05 -15.75
CA SER A 19 0.56 7.66 -16.88
C SER A 19 1.05 9.08 -17.17
N GLN A 20 1.42 9.83 -16.12
CA GLN A 20 1.86 11.22 -16.23
C GLN A 20 3.34 11.37 -16.63
N PHE A 21 4.22 10.53 -16.07
CA PHE A 21 5.68 10.69 -16.18
C PHE A 21 6.38 9.52 -16.88
N GLY A 22 5.66 8.46 -17.23
CA GLY A 22 6.17 7.34 -18.04
C GLY A 22 6.92 6.25 -17.25
N TYR A 23 6.95 6.30 -15.92
CA TYR A 23 7.58 5.27 -15.09
C TYR A 23 6.86 5.11 -13.74
N PRO A 24 6.89 3.92 -13.11
CA PRO A 24 6.33 3.72 -11.79
C PRO A 24 7.22 4.39 -10.72
N PRO A 25 6.65 5.16 -9.78
CA PRO A 25 7.39 5.68 -8.64
C PRO A 25 7.62 4.59 -7.58
N SER A 26 8.58 4.80 -6.68
CA SER A 26 8.61 4.03 -5.41
C SER A 26 7.61 4.59 -4.40
N CYS A 27 7.36 3.81 -3.34
CA CYS A 27 6.60 4.28 -2.18
C CYS A 27 7.16 5.59 -1.60
N ASN A 28 8.48 5.78 -1.70
CA ASN A 28 9.17 6.96 -1.18
C ASN A 28 8.88 8.24 -1.97
N ALA A 29 8.19 8.16 -3.11
CA ALA A 29 7.65 9.35 -3.77
C ALA A 29 6.66 10.08 -2.85
N CYS A 30 5.77 9.34 -2.18
CA CYS A 30 4.72 9.92 -1.35
C CYS A 30 4.95 9.73 0.15
N HIS A 31 5.78 8.77 0.54
CA HIS A 31 5.97 8.39 1.92
C HIS A 31 7.41 8.64 2.39
N LYS A 32 7.58 8.90 3.68
CA LYS A 32 8.91 9.14 4.26
C LYS A 32 9.80 7.90 4.26
N ASP A 33 9.23 6.74 4.57
CA ASP A 33 9.96 5.51 4.85
C ASP A 33 9.33 4.27 4.18
N GLY A 34 8.57 4.46 3.09
CA GLY A 34 7.89 3.40 2.34
C GLY A 34 6.37 3.32 2.56
N GLY A 35 5.71 2.36 1.92
CA GLY A 35 4.26 2.22 1.95
C GLY A 35 3.73 2.08 3.39
N GLY A 36 2.65 2.79 3.73
CA GLY A 36 2.05 2.77 5.06
C GLY A 36 2.77 3.61 6.14
N THR A 37 3.83 4.34 5.80
CA THR A 37 4.44 5.33 6.69
C THR A 37 3.78 6.70 6.51
N PRO A 38 4.08 7.74 7.32
CA PRO A 38 3.51 9.06 7.10
C PRO A 38 3.88 9.61 5.73
N LEU A 39 3.02 10.47 5.17
CA LEU A 39 3.31 11.16 3.91
C LEU A 39 4.54 12.07 4.07
N ASN A 40 5.36 12.13 3.04
CA ASN A 40 6.35 13.18 2.87
C ASN A 40 5.66 14.47 2.35
N PRO A 41 6.36 15.61 2.24
CA PRO A 41 5.75 16.85 1.78
C PRO A 41 5.09 16.74 0.39
N TYR A 42 5.70 16.04 -0.57
CA TYR A 42 5.12 15.85 -1.90
C TYR A 42 3.82 15.03 -1.87
N GLY A 43 3.81 13.92 -1.14
CA GLY A 43 2.62 13.10 -0.93
C GLY A 43 1.50 13.88 -0.23
N GLN A 44 1.84 14.77 0.70
CA GLN A 44 0.89 15.67 1.35
C GLN A 44 0.31 16.69 0.36
N GLN A 45 1.14 17.31 -0.49
CA GLN A 45 0.66 18.21 -1.55
C GLN A 45 -0.27 17.50 -2.53
N PHE A 46 0.07 16.28 -2.97
CA PHE A 46 -0.79 15.47 -3.83
C PHE A 46 -2.14 15.14 -3.17
N LYS A 47 -2.11 14.85 -1.87
CA LYS A 47 -3.31 14.62 -1.06
C LYS A 47 -4.20 15.87 -1.02
N ASP A 48 -3.62 17.02 -0.69
CA ASP A 48 -4.34 18.29 -0.57
C ASP A 48 -4.86 18.80 -1.92
N ALA A 49 -4.19 18.43 -3.01
CA ALA A 49 -4.63 18.74 -4.38
C ALA A 49 -5.76 17.83 -4.91
N GLY A 50 -6.17 16.81 -4.14
CA GLY A 50 -7.36 15.99 -4.38
C GLY A 50 -7.11 14.56 -4.89
N MET A 51 -5.88 14.05 -4.81
CA MET A 51 -5.53 12.64 -5.09
C MET A 51 -6.01 12.10 -6.45
N ASN A 52 -5.91 12.90 -7.51
CA ASN A 52 -6.35 12.54 -8.85
C ASN A 52 -5.33 12.98 -9.91
N ALA A 53 -5.51 12.60 -11.17
CA ALA A 53 -4.57 12.94 -12.24
C ALA A 53 -4.32 14.46 -12.37
N GLY A 54 -5.34 15.28 -12.14
CA GLY A 54 -5.22 16.74 -12.15
C GLY A 54 -4.40 17.32 -11.00
N ALA A 55 -4.18 16.56 -9.92
CA ALA A 55 -3.35 16.98 -8.80
C ALA A 55 -1.88 17.16 -9.22
N PHE A 56 -1.35 16.34 -10.15
CA PHE A 56 0.02 16.48 -10.64
C PHE A 56 0.26 17.84 -11.29
N ALA A 57 -0.67 18.30 -12.14
CA ALA A 57 -0.57 19.61 -12.77
C ALA A 57 -0.63 20.75 -11.73
N LYS A 58 -1.48 20.63 -10.71
CA LYS A 58 -1.62 21.64 -9.65
C LYS A 58 -0.35 21.82 -8.82
N ILE A 59 0.37 20.73 -8.56
CA ILE A 59 1.57 20.76 -7.69
C ILE A 59 2.87 20.84 -8.50
N ALA A 60 2.82 20.81 -9.84
CA ALA A 60 4.02 20.70 -10.69
C ALA A 60 5.02 21.85 -10.51
N GLY A 61 4.54 23.05 -10.22
CA GLY A 61 5.37 24.25 -10.01
C GLY A 61 5.79 24.48 -8.55
N SER A 62 5.33 23.65 -7.61
CA SER A 62 5.74 23.73 -6.20
C SER A 62 7.08 23.03 -6.00
N ASP A 63 7.82 23.44 -4.98
CA ASP A 63 9.02 22.77 -4.48
C ASP A 63 8.65 22.16 -3.12
N ALA A 64 8.38 20.85 -3.09
CA ALA A 64 7.81 20.23 -1.90
C ALA A 64 8.82 19.97 -0.78
N ASP A 65 10.07 19.64 -1.12
CA ASP A 65 11.12 19.32 -0.15
C ASP A 65 12.12 20.47 0.08
N GLY A 66 11.97 21.57 -0.66
CA GLY A 66 12.68 22.82 -0.51
C GLY A 66 14.10 22.78 -1.07
N ASP A 67 14.41 21.87 -2.00
CA ASP A 67 15.73 21.72 -2.61
C ASP A 67 16.03 22.75 -3.72
N GLY A 68 15.03 23.55 -4.10
CA GLY A 68 15.11 24.56 -5.14
C GLY A 68 14.66 24.09 -6.53
N ALA A 69 14.24 22.83 -6.69
CA ALA A 69 13.65 22.30 -7.90
C ALA A 69 12.13 22.20 -7.78
N ALA A 70 11.44 22.36 -8.93
CA ALA A 70 10.00 22.18 -8.97
C ALA A 70 9.66 20.69 -9.11
N ASN A 71 8.63 20.25 -8.39
CA ASN A 71 8.12 18.87 -8.36
C ASN A 71 8.00 18.24 -9.77
N GLY A 72 7.48 19.01 -10.73
CA GLY A 72 7.30 18.55 -12.11
C GLY A 72 8.63 18.34 -12.83
N ALA A 73 9.62 19.20 -12.60
CA ALA A 73 10.96 19.08 -13.18
C ALA A 73 11.71 17.88 -12.59
N GLU A 74 11.58 17.67 -11.28
CA GLU A 74 12.15 16.50 -10.60
C GLU A 74 11.55 15.19 -11.11
N ALA A 75 10.22 15.09 -11.16
CA ALA A 75 9.53 13.91 -11.68
C ALA A 75 9.91 13.63 -13.15
N GLN A 76 10.03 14.67 -14.00
CA GLN A 76 10.50 14.48 -15.38
C GLN A 76 11.96 14.01 -15.44
N ALA A 77 12.82 14.50 -14.55
CA ALA A 77 14.22 14.09 -14.44
C ALA A 77 14.41 12.71 -13.80
N ARG A 78 13.34 12.10 -13.27
CA ARG A 78 13.37 10.88 -12.44
C ARG A 78 14.05 11.07 -11.08
N ALA A 79 13.99 12.28 -10.55
CA ALA A 79 14.32 12.61 -9.17
C ALA A 79 13.06 12.47 -8.28
N ASN A 80 13.23 12.41 -6.96
CA ASN A 80 12.15 12.23 -6.00
C ASN A 80 11.71 13.59 -5.43
N PRO A 81 10.54 14.11 -5.82
CA PRO A 81 10.06 15.43 -5.38
C PRO A 81 9.81 15.60 -3.88
N GLY A 82 9.84 14.50 -3.13
CA GLY A 82 9.64 14.50 -1.69
C GLY A 82 10.93 14.29 -0.89
N ASN A 83 12.10 14.32 -1.53
CA ASN A 83 13.39 14.06 -0.89
C ASN A 83 14.46 15.05 -1.37
N ARG A 84 14.80 16.00 -0.49
CA ARG A 84 15.78 17.08 -0.70
C ARG A 84 17.16 16.62 -1.21
N SER A 85 17.52 15.35 -1.01
CA SER A 85 18.80 14.80 -1.50
C SER A 85 18.72 14.25 -2.93
N SER A 86 17.51 14.16 -3.49
CA SER A 86 17.20 13.62 -4.82
C SER A 86 16.83 14.77 -5.76
N THR A 87 17.84 15.38 -6.36
CA THR A 87 17.66 16.53 -7.27
C THR A 87 17.66 16.06 -8.73
N PRO A 88 17.25 16.90 -9.70
CA PRO A 88 17.36 16.56 -11.13
C PRO A 88 18.78 16.16 -11.58
N ALA A 89 19.80 16.74 -10.94
CA ALA A 89 21.21 16.44 -11.19
C ALA A 89 21.72 15.24 -10.39
N ASN A 90 21.09 14.91 -9.25
CA ASN A 90 21.46 13.80 -8.39
C ASN A 90 20.22 13.02 -7.94
N LYS A 91 19.80 12.06 -8.77
CA LYS A 91 18.53 11.33 -8.59
C LYS A 91 18.57 10.40 -7.36
N GLY A 92 19.73 9.87 -7.00
CA GLY A 92 19.84 8.79 -6.00
C GLY A 92 19.09 7.51 -6.38
N ASP A 93 18.94 6.60 -5.42
CA ASP A 93 18.52 5.21 -5.67
C ASP A 93 17.04 4.94 -5.36
N TRP A 94 16.22 6.00 -5.29
CA TRP A 94 14.82 5.89 -4.88
C TRP A 94 13.95 5.09 -5.87
N LEU A 95 14.42 4.89 -7.11
CA LEU A 95 13.79 4.08 -8.15
C LEU A 95 14.41 2.69 -8.31
N ASP A 96 15.39 2.32 -7.48
CA ASP A 96 15.83 0.93 -7.45
C ASP A 96 14.63 0.05 -7.10
N THR A 97 14.47 -1.07 -7.81
CA THR A 97 13.48 -2.10 -7.52
C THR A 97 13.44 -2.53 -6.06
N ALA A 98 14.57 -2.55 -5.35
CA ALA A 98 14.60 -2.78 -3.90
C ALA A 98 13.97 -1.61 -3.11
N SER A 99 14.14 -0.37 -3.57
CA SER A 99 13.51 0.84 -3.02
C SER A 99 12.01 0.92 -3.29
N LEU A 100 11.48 0.19 -4.29
CA LEU A 100 10.04 0.06 -4.53
C LEU A 100 9.35 -0.81 -3.46
N ILE A 101 10.09 -1.73 -2.82
CA ILE A 101 9.52 -2.70 -1.88
C ILE A 101 9.64 -2.15 -0.45
N PRO A 102 8.54 -2.02 0.30
CA PRO A 102 8.61 -1.54 1.68
C PRO A 102 9.51 -2.39 2.56
N ARG A 103 10.23 -1.75 3.50
CA ARG A 103 11.21 -2.43 4.37
C ARG A 103 10.57 -3.56 5.19
N GLU A 104 9.33 -3.36 5.62
CA GLU A 104 8.55 -4.35 6.36
C GLU A 104 8.22 -5.59 5.52
N VAL A 105 8.04 -5.41 4.20
CA VAL A 105 7.85 -6.50 3.25
C VAL A 105 9.16 -7.24 3.02
N GLN A 106 10.28 -6.52 2.89
CA GLN A 106 11.61 -7.13 2.78
C GLN A 106 11.94 -7.96 4.02
N ALA A 107 11.69 -7.40 5.22
CA ALA A 107 11.92 -8.08 6.48
C ALA A 107 11.06 -9.34 6.67
N ALA A 108 9.90 -9.44 5.99
CA ALA A 108 9.06 -10.63 6.02
C ALA A 108 9.59 -11.77 5.15
N PHE A 109 10.50 -11.49 4.20
CA PHE A 109 11.07 -12.46 3.27
C PHE A 109 12.60 -12.33 3.24
N PRO A 110 13.30 -12.71 4.33
CA PRO A 110 14.75 -12.57 4.41
C PRO A 110 15.44 -13.38 3.32
N GLY A 111 16.43 -12.77 2.66
CA GLY A 111 17.21 -13.39 1.59
C GLY A 111 16.57 -13.32 0.20
N VAL A 112 15.32 -12.86 0.08
CA VAL A 112 14.71 -12.58 -1.22
C VAL A 112 15.21 -11.23 -1.74
N ARG A 113 15.63 -11.19 -3.00
CA ARG A 113 16.11 -9.96 -3.69
C ARG A 113 15.24 -9.55 -4.87
N GLU A 114 14.41 -10.46 -5.36
CA GLU A 114 13.53 -10.22 -6.49
C GLU A 114 12.08 -10.19 -6.03
N TYR A 115 11.35 -9.18 -6.47
CA TYR A 115 9.93 -9.00 -6.17
C TYR A 115 9.18 -8.67 -7.44
N LEU A 116 7.97 -9.19 -7.55
CA LEU A 116 7.01 -8.83 -8.58
C LEU A 116 5.82 -8.11 -7.93
N PRO A 117 5.83 -6.76 -7.87
CA PRO A 117 4.64 -5.99 -7.52
C PRO A 117 3.55 -6.23 -8.55
N ARG A 118 2.33 -6.54 -8.10
CA ARG A 118 1.16 -6.73 -8.96
C ARG A 118 0.03 -5.81 -8.50
N ASP A 119 -0.48 -5.00 -9.41
CA ASP A 119 -1.65 -4.17 -9.16
C ASP A 119 -2.91 -5.05 -8.99
N ALA A 120 -3.57 -4.92 -7.84
CA ALA A 120 -4.81 -5.57 -7.49
C ALA A 120 -6.01 -4.71 -7.90
N ILE A 121 -6.13 -4.45 -9.21
CA ILE A 121 -7.26 -3.70 -9.79
C ILE A 121 -8.49 -4.60 -9.82
N LEU A 122 -9.60 -4.10 -9.27
CA LEU A 122 -10.83 -4.85 -9.15
C LEU A 122 -11.71 -4.64 -10.39
N THR A 123 -12.10 -5.75 -11.02
CA THR A 123 -13.17 -5.77 -12.01
C THR A 123 -14.54 -5.90 -11.33
N ASP A 124 -15.62 -5.65 -12.05
CA ASP A 124 -16.98 -5.86 -11.54
C ASP A 124 -17.21 -7.33 -11.13
N ALA A 125 -16.60 -8.27 -11.86
CA ALA A 125 -16.62 -9.69 -11.53
C ALA A 125 -15.88 -9.99 -10.22
N ASP A 126 -14.72 -9.35 -10.00
CA ASP A 126 -13.98 -9.47 -8.73
C ASP A 126 -14.80 -8.95 -7.55
N ILE A 127 -15.46 -7.79 -7.73
CA ILE A 127 -16.33 -7.19 -6.71
C ILE A 127 -17.52 -8.11 -6.40
N ALA A 128 -18.17 -8.68 -7.42
CA ALA A 128 -19.28 -9.60 -7.23
C ALA A 128 -18.83 -10.87 -6.47
N ARG A 129 -17.68 -11.44 -6.84
CA ARG A 129 -17.11 -12.62 -6.15
C ARG A 129 -16.68 -12.32 -4.73
N ALA A 130 -16.15 -11.13 -4.45
CA ALA A 130 -15.80 -10.76 -3.08
C ALA A 130 -17.03 -10.78 -2.16
N ARG A 131 -18.20 -10.35 -2.66
CA ARG A 131 -19.46 -10.40 -1.90
C ARG A 131 -19.85 -11.83 -1.53
N THR A 132 -19.66 -12.80 -2.42
CA THR A 132 -19.95 -14.21 -2.12
C THR A 132 -19.01 -14.80 -1.07
N LEU A 133 -17.82 -14.18 -0.89
CA LEU A 133 -16.84 -14.54 0.14
C LEU A 133 -17.03 -13.75 1.46
N GLY A 134 -18.09 -12.94 1.55
CA GLY A 134 -18.43 -12.16 2.74
C GLY A 134 -17.63 -10.88 2.90
N ALA A 135 -17.04 -10.33 1.83
CA ALA A 135 -16.36 -9.03 1.86
C ALA A 135 -16.94 -8.06 0.83
N SER A 136 -17.13 -6.80 1.23
CA SER A 136 -17.51 -5.73 0.31
C SER A 136 -16.26 -5.00 -0.17
N LEU A 137 -15.77 -5.32 -1.36
CA LEU A 137 -14.64 -4.61 -1.98
C LEU A 137 -15.13 -3.52 -2.94
N GLY A 138 -14.34 -2.46 -3.09
CA GLY A 138 -14.52 -1.44 -4.12
C GLY A 138 -13.19 -0.78 -4.49
N LYS A 139 -13.24 0.31 -5.25
CA LYS A 139 -12.02 1.03 -5.71
C LYS A 139 -11.07 1.43 -4.58
N ALA A 140 -11.61 1.73 -3.39
CA ALA A 140 -10.81 2.08 -2.22
C ALA A 140 -9.99 0.90 -1.65
N ASP A 141 -10.31 -0.33 -2.06
CA ASP A 141 -9.63 -1.56 -1.65
C ASP A 141 -8.60 -2.04 -2.68
N GLU A 142 -8.50 -1.41 -3.85
CA GLU A 142 -7.42 -1.72 -4.79
C GLU A 142 -6.07 -1.50 -4.11
N ASN A 143 -5.13 -2.42 -4.36
CA ASN A 143 -3.85 -2.42 -3.65
C ASN A 143 -2.70 -3.01 -4.48
N THR A 144 -1.47 -2.96 -3.98
CA THR A 144 -0.30 -3.57 -4.59
C THR A 144 0.01 -4.87 -3.85
N ILE A 145 0.03 -5.98 -4.57
CA ILE A 145 0.44 -7.29 -4.04
C ILE A 145 1.92 -7.47 -4.33
N TYR A 146 2.74 -7.56 -3.30
CA TYR A 146 4.15 -7.88 -3.46
C TYR A 146 4.34 -9.38 -3.50
N VAL A 147 4.83 -9.90 -4.63
CA VAL A 147 5.14 -11.32 -4.80
C VAL A 147 6.66 -11.51 -4.72
N PRO A 148 7.22 -11.91 -3.57
CA PRO A 148 8.64 -12.25 -3.45
C PRO A 148 8.97 -13.48 -4.31
N LEU A 149 10.11 -13.43 -5.00
CA LEU A 149 10.60 -14.50 -5.85
C LEU A 149 11.86 -15.12 -5.26
N GLN A 150 11.77 -16.41 -4.90
CA GLN A 150 12.91 -17.23 -4.54
C GLN A 150 13.15 -18.23 -5.67
N ASP A 151 14.35 -18.22 -6.25
CA ASP A 151 14.69 -19.02 -7.43
C ASP A 151 13.66 -18.87 -8.57
N LYS A 152 13.25 -17.62 -8.83
CA LYS A 152 12.23 -17.23 -9.82
C LYS A 152 10.83 -17.81 -9.57
N ARG A 153 10.55 -18.31 -8.37
CA ARG A 153 9.24 -18.84 -7.98
C ARG A 153 8.64 -18.03 -6.83
N PRO A 154 7.32 -17.80 -6.80
CA PRO A 154 6.68 -17.13 -5.68
C PRO A 154 6.98 -17.85 -4.36
N ALA A 155 7.52 -17.13 -3.38
CA ALA A 155 7.74 -17.62 -2.01
C ALA A 155 6.51 -17.41 -1.11
N GLY A 156 5.58 -16.55 -1.54
CA GLY A 156 4.40 -16.16 -0.80
C GLY A 156 3.83 -14.86 -1.37
N THR A 157 3.10 -14.11 -0.55
CA THR A 157 2.67 -12.73 -0.89
C THR A 157 2.78 -11.83 0.32
N ALA A 158 2.95 -10.53 0.10
CA ALA A 158 2.71 -9.49 1.09
C ALA A 158 1.74 -8.45 0.56
N LEU A 159 0.96 -7.88 1.48
CA LEU A 159 0.00 -6.83 1.21
C LEU A 159 -0.03 -5.84 2.39
N ILE A 160 0.13 -4.55 2.11
CA ILE A 160 -0.03 -3.48 3.10
C ILE A 160 -1.38 -2.81 2.86
N PHE A 161 -2.23 -2.73 3.87
CA PHE A 161 -3.59 -2.21 3.71
C PHE A 161 -4.01 -1.37 4.90
N ALA A 162 -4.91 -0.42 4.65
CA ALA A 162 -5.45 0.45 5.68
C ALA A 162 -6.49 -0.28 6.53
N ALA A 163 -6.50 0.05 7.81
CA ALA A 163 -7.58 -0.21 8.75
C ALA A 163 -7.97 1.13 9.38
N GLU A 164 -9.24 1.25 9.79
CA GLU A 164 -9.75 2.45 10.44
C GLU A 164 -10.41 2.09 11.76
N PHE A 165 -10.09 2.87 12.81
CA PHE A 165 -10.75 2.74 14.09
C PHE A 165 -11.01 4.13 14.68
N LYS A 166 -12.28 4.43 14.96
CA LYS A 166 -12.73 5.73 15.51
C LYS A 166 -12.22 6.93 14.69
N GLY A 167 -12.34 6.86 13.36
CA GLY A 167 -11.93 7.93 12.45
C GLY A 167 -10.41 8.08 12.27
N LYS A 168 -9.61 7.18 12.84
CA LYS A 168 -8.15 7.16 12.69
C LYS A 168 -7.72 5.99 11.83
N THR A 169 -6.97 6.29 10.78
CA THR A 169 -6.38 5.28 9.91
C THR A 169 -5.04 4.81 10.47
N PHE A 170 -4.80 3.51 10.36
CA PHE A 170 -3.51 2.87 10.57
C PHE A 170 -3.31 1.78 9.51
N PHE A 171 -2.10 1.28 9.34
CA PHE A 171 -1.78 0.29 8.32
C PHE A 171 -1.50 -1.06 8.95
N LEU A 172 -1.81 -2.12 8.20
CA LEU A 172 -1.53 -3.50 8.55
C LEU A 172 -0.70 -4.11 7.41
N LEU A 173 0.25 -4.96 7.76
CA LEU A 173 0.90 -5.89 6.83
C LEU A 173 0.26 -7.26 7.02
N MET A 174 -0.14 -7.90 5.92
CA MET A 174 -0.46 -9.33 5.88
C MET A 174 0.51 -10.04 4.94
N VAL A 175 1.04 -11.16 5.42
CA VAL A 175 1.97 -12.03 4.70
C VAL A 175 1.33 -13.40 4.56
N THR A 176 1.49 -14.03 3.39
CA THR A 176 1.00 -15.37 3.11
C THR A 176 2.09 -16.28 2.58
N ASP A 177 1.89 -17.59 2.71
CA ASP A 177 2.68 -18.61 2.03
C ASP A 177 2.24 -18.81 0.57
N ARG A 178 2.86 -19.77 -0.12
CA ARG A 178 2.56 -20.11 -1.51
C ARG A 178 1.14 -20.65 -1.74
N GLN A 179 0.46 -21.08 -0.68
CA GLN A 179 -0.92 -21.60 -0.71
C GLN A 179 -1.93 -20.51 -0.36
N LEU A 180 -1.49 -19.27 -0.17
CA LEU A 180 -2.28 -18.14 0.33
C LEU A 180 -2.87 -18.42 1.73
N LYS A 181 -2.11 -19.12 2.58
CA LYS A 181 -2.38 -19.16 4.02
C LYS A 181 -1.61 -18.04 4.69
N VAL A 182 -2.30 -17.31 5.56
CA VAL A 182 -1.70 -16.19 6.30
C VAL A 182 -0.63 -16.74 7.24
N THR A 183 0.58 -16.19 7.15
CA THR A 183 1.70 -16.52 8.03
C THR A 183 1.95 -15.43 9.07
N GLN A 184 1.58 -14.19 8.75
CA GLN A 184 1.71 -13.04 9.63
C GLN A 184 0.67 -11.98 9.32
N VAL A 185 0.10 -11.38 10.36
CA VAL A 185 -0.51 -10.06 10.30
C VAL A 185 0.10 -9.21 11.39
N LYS A 186 0.47 -7.97 11.09
CA LYS A 186 0.96 -7.02 12.10
C LYS A 186 0.55 -5.60 11.77
N ALA A 187 0.39 -4.76 12.78
CA ALA A 187 0.27 -3.33 12.57
C ALA A 187 1.59 -2.72 12.07
N MET A 188 1.47 -1.73 11.20
CA MET A 188 2.56 -0.87 10.77
C MET A 188 2.24 0.57 11.17
N ASN A 189 3.24 1.29 11.68
CA ASN A 189 3.14 2.71 12.00
C ASN A 189 1.81 3.08 12.70
N SER A 190 1.47 2.38 13.79
CA SER A 190 0.20 2.53 14.51
C SER A 190 0.20 3.73 15.46
N THR A 191 0.97 4.77 15.18
CA THR A 191 1.15 5.94 16.06
C THR A 191 -0.18 6.62 16.40
N GLN A 192 -1.12 6.64 15.46
CA GLN A 192 -2.46 7.20 15.67
C GLN A 192 -3.39 6.27 16.47
N VAL A 193 -3.11 4.96 16.48
CA VAL A 193 -3.87 3.93 17.19
C VAL A 193 -2.88 2.96 17.90
N PRO A 194 -2.17 3.39 18.95
CA PRO A 194 -1.07 2.60 19.53
C PRO A 194 -1.50 1.21 20.03
N ALA A 195 -2.75 1.09 20.49
CA ALA A 195 -3.35 -0.18 20.89
C ALA A 195 -3.36 -1.24 19.77
N ALA A 196 -3.33 -0.82 18.50
CA ALA A 196 -3.31 -1.75 17.37
C ALA A 196 -2.03 -2.58 17.34
N ALA A 197 -0.88 -2.04 17.77
CA ALA A 197 0.37 -2.81 17.83
C ALA A 197 0.33 -3.95 18.87
N GLN A 198 -0.55 -3.84 19.87
CA GLN A 198 -0.65 -4.78 20.99
C GLN A 198 -1.87 -5.71 20.89
N SER A 199 -2.66 -5.61 19.82
CA SER A 199 -3.84 -6.45 19.65
C SER A 199 -3.43 -7.93 19.55
N LYS A 200 -4.13 -8.77 20.31
CA LYS A 200 -3.92 -10.23 20.31
C LYS A 200 -4.67 -10.91 19.15
N VAL A 201 -5.53 -10.18 18.42
CA VAL A 201 -6.34 -10.74 17.35
C VAL A 201 -5.49 -11.28 16.20
N TYR A 202 -4.29 -10.73 15.98
CA TYR A 202 -3.40 -11.14 14.89
C TYR A 202 -3.04 -12.62 14.91
N ALA A 203 -2.89 -13.21 16.11
CA ALA A 203 -2.56 -14.62 16.26
C ALA A 203 -3.64 -15.54 15.66
N LYS A 204 -4.91 -15.09 15.61
CA LYS A 204 -6.03 -15.86 15.08
C LYS A 204 -5.99 -16.03 13.55
N PHE A 205 -5.22 -15.22 12.84
CA PHE A 205 -5.14 -15.29 11.39
C PHE A 205 -4.07 -16.27 10.91
N SER A 206 -3.06 -16.58 11.73
CA SER A 206 -1.96 -17.47 11.32
C SER A 206 -2.47 -18.86 10.96
N GLY A 207 -2.05 -19.38 9.81
CA GLY A 207 -2.45 -20.66 9.24
C GLY A 207 -3.80 -20.65 8.52
N VAL A 208 -4.57 -19.56 8.59
CA VAL A 208 -5.89 -19.45 7.94
C VAL A 208 -5.72 -19.10 6.47
N ALA A 209 -6.42 -19.82 5.59
CA ALA A 209 -6.47 -19.48 4.17
C ALA A 209 -7.17 -18.13 3.96
N VAL A 210 -6.68 -17.29 3.06
CA VAL A 210 -7.20 -15.92 2.85
C VAL A 210 -8.69 -15.85 2.49
N ASP A 211 -9.27 -16.89 1.88
CA ASP A 211 -10.69 -17.01 1.58
C ASP A 211 -11.53 -17.47 2.78
N GLN A 212 -10.89 -18.06 3.79
CA GLN A 212 -11.51 -18.57 5.02
C GLN A 212 -11.33 -17.66 6.23
N LEU A 213 -10.77 -16.46 6.03
CA LEU A 213 -10.64 -15.48 7.12
C LEU A 213 -11.99 -15.16 7.76
N PRO A 214 -12.03 -14.99 9.09
CA PRO A 214 -13.29 -14.79 9.82
C PRO A 214 -13.91 -13.44 9.50
N ALA A 215 -15.24 -13.38 9.59
CA ALA A 215 -15.95 -12.11 9.62
C ALA A 215 -15.70 -11.40 10.97
N ALA A 216 -15.65 -10.08 10.94
CA ALA A 216 -15.58 -9.29 12.17
C ALA A 216 -16.89 -9.40 12.96
N SER A 217 -16.79 -9.33 14.28
CA SER A 217 -17.94 -9.27 15.20
C SER A 217 -17.70 -8.16 16.21
N GLY A 218 -18.68 -7.30 16.42
CA GLY A 218 -18.57 -6.13 17.30
C GLY A 218 -18.01 -4.89 16.61
N SER A 219 -17.59 -3.91 17.41
CA SER A 219 -17.14 -2.58 16.94
C SER A 219 -15.88 -2.09 17.64
N ASP A 220 -15.16 -3.00 18.31
CA ASP A 220 -13.89 -2.69 18.95
C ASP A 220 -12.73 -2.70 17.93
N LEU A 221 -11.52 -2.48 18.44
CA LEU A 221 -10.33 -2.44 17.59
C LEU A 221 -10.05 -3.80 16.93
N ASP A 222 -10.31 -4.90 17.63
CA ASP A 222 -10.10 -6.25 17.11
C ASP A 222 -11.09 -6.56 15.98
N ALA A 223 -12.34 -6.09 16.10
CA ALA A 223 -13.32 -6.15 15.02
C ALA A 223 -12.88 -5.34 13.81
N ALA A 224 -12.37 -4.11 14.01
CA ALA A 224 -11.86 -3.27 12.93
C ALA A 224 -10.67 -3.92 12.20
N ILE A 225 -9.72 -4.49 12.94
CA ILE A 225 -8.59 -5.24 12.39
C ILE A 225 -9.09 -6.46 11.60
N THR A 226 -10.01 -7.24 12.18
CA THR A 226 -10.56 -8.45 11.55
C THR A 226 -11.27 -8.11 10.24
N ALA A 227 -12.06 -7.04 10.21
CA ALA A 227 -12.73 -6.58 9.01
C ALA A 227 -11.73 -6.21 7.91
N ALA A 228 -10.69 -5.42 8.25
CA ALA A 228 -9.65 -5.02 7.30
C ALA A 228 -8.89 -6.25 6.75
N VAL A 229 -8.51 -7.19 7.62
CA VAL A 229 -7.82 -8.44 7.25
C VAL A 229 -8.69 -9.28 6.31
N LYS A 230 -9.99 -9.44 6.60
CA LYS A 230 -10.93 -10.15 5.73
C LYS A 230 -11.01 -9.53 4.33
N LYS A 231 -11.12 -8.20 4.24
CA LYS A 231 -11.14 -7.49 2.95
C LYS A 231 -9.83 -7.73 2.18
N ALA A 232 -8.68 -7.55 2.84
CA ALA A 232 -7.37 -7.73 2.24
C ALA A 232 -7.12 -9.17 1.76
N GLY A 233 -7.52 -10.18 2.55
CA GLY A 233 -7.41 -11.59 2.13
C GLY A 233 -8.34 -11.92 0.97
N THR A 234 -9.56 -11.39 0.98
CA THR A 234 -10.49 -11.55 -0.13
C THR A 234 -9.94 -10.91 -1.41
N LEU A 235 -9.34 -9.71 -1.33
CA LEU A 235 -8.65 -9.06 -2.46
C LEU A 235 -7.55 -9.96 -3.04
N LEU A 236 -6.67 -10.50 -2.19
CA LEU A 236 -5.62 -11.44 -2.64
C LEU A 236 -6.23 -12.63 -3.37
N TYR A 237 -7.25 -13.23 -2.78
CA TYR A 237 -7.89 -14.42 -3.34
C TYR A 237 -8.52 -14.14 -4.71
N VAL A 238 -9.30 -13.07 -4.83
CA VAL A 238 -9.97 -12.77 -6.11
C VAL A 238 -8.97 -12.44 -7.22
N ARG A 239 -7.89 -11.72 -6.89
CA ARG A 239 -6.88 -11.28 -7.85
C ARG A 239 -5.82 -12.33 -8.22
N LEU A 240 -5.59 -13.34 -7.39
CA LEU A 240 -4.54 -14.34 -7.64
C LEU A 240 -5.06 -15.72 -8.03
N LYS A 241 -6.25 -16.12 -7.57
CA LYS A 241 -6.77 -17.48 -7.78
C LYS A 241 -7.68 -17.63 -9.01
N ASN A 242 -7.90 -16.60 -9.83
CA ASN A 242 -8.65 -16.65 -11.10
C ASN A 242 -8.21 -15.55 -12.10
N ALA A 243 -6.94 -15.12 -12.07
CA ALA A 243 -6.35 -14.22 -13.06
C ALA A 243 -5.60 -14.99 -14.15
#